data_AF-A0A1J5LTS6-F1
#
_entry.id   AF-A0A1J5LTS6-F1
#
_cell.length_a   1.000
_cell.length_b   1.000
_cell.length_c   1.000
_cell.angle_alpha   90.00
_cell.angle_beta   90.00
_cell.angle_gamma   90.00
#
_symmetry.space_group_name_H-M   'P 1'
#
loop_
_entity.id
_entity.type
_entity.pdbx_description
1 polymer ?
#
loop_
_entity_poly.entity_id
_entity_poly.type
_entity_poly.pdbx_seq_one_letter_code
_entity_poly.pdbx_strand_id
1 'polypeptide(L)'
;MNTIFSIYNKIKVNEVSYETGDNFVTAYCEIIMPDETINTQLIISHSDLNRIIAKIVAMGHEFNIDNMSRLDFQDGTEIIDYKFDNVFGENIVLENFQFNQAIKQIRA
;
A
#
# COMPACT_ATOMS: atom_id res chain seq x y z
N MET A 1 -12.04 -6.52 23.01
CA MET A 1 -12.55 -5.79 21.82
C MET A 1 -11.41 -4.94 21.32
N ASN A 2 -10.80 -5.30 20.18
CA ASN A 2 -9.81 -4.42 19.54
C ASN A 2 -10.60 -3.29 18.89
N THR A 3 -10.37 -2.06 19.35
CA THR A 3 -10.94 -0.86 18.77
C THR A 3 -10.51 -0.79 17.31
N ILE A 4 -11.44 -1.09 16.40
CA ILE A 4 -11.22 -0.91 14.97
C ILE A 4 -11.18 0.61 14.77
N PHE A 5 -9.97 1.13 14.68
CA PHE A 5 -9.71 2.53 14.38
C PHE A 5 -10.21 2.82 12.96
N SER A 6 -11.46 3.29 12.87
CA SER A 6 -12.02 3.91 11.67
C SER A 6 -11.36 5.30 11.48
N ILE A 7 -10.04 5.34 11.27
CA ILE A 7 -9.30 6.63 11.19
C ILE A 7 -9.36 7.26 9.79
N TYR A 8 -9.69 6.53 8.72
CA TYR A 8 -9.31 7.00 7.38
C TYR A 8 -10.50 7.26 6.48
N ASN A 9 -10.88 8.53 6.29
CA ASN A 9 -11.86 8.87 5.28
C ASN A 9 -11.31 8.60 3.86
N LYS A 10 -10.01 8.84 3.62
CA LYS A 10 -9.36 8.52 2.35
C LYS A 10 -7.87 8.21 2.56
N ILE A 11 -7.38 7.14 1.95
CA ILE A 11 -5.95 6.78 1.92
C ILE A 11 -5.49 6.84 0.48
N LYS A 12 -4.38 7.54 0.22
CA LYS A 12 -3.68 7.49 -1.06
C LYS A 12 -2.36 6.77 -0.85
N VAL A 13 -2.23 5.58 -1.42
CA VAL A 13 -0.97 4.83 -1.38
C VAL A 13 -0.12 5.31 -2.55
N ASN A 14 1.08 5.78 -2.24
CA ASN A 14 1.99 6.36 -3.23
C ASN A 14 3.01 5.33 -3.70
N GLU A 15 3.60 4.60 -2.76
CA GLU A 15 4.72 3.70 -3.00
C GLU A 15 4.64 2.52 -2.04
N VAL A 16 5.08 1.35 -2.50
CA VAL A 16 5.20 0.16 -1.67
C VAL A 16 6.53 -0.52 -1.91
N SER A 17 7.15 -0.95 -0.82
CA SER A 17 8.44 -1.64 -0.82
C SER A 17 8.42 -2.84 0.12
N TYR A 18 8.94 -3.97 -0.34
CA TYR A 18 9.08 -5.20 0.44
C TYR A 18 10.19 -6.11 -0.13
N GLU A 19 10.73 -6.97 0.72
CA GLU A 19 11.65 -8.05 0.33
C GLU A 19 10.86 -9.35 0.06
N THR A 20 11.25 -10.12 -0.95
CA THR A 20 10.62 -11.42 -1.23
C THR A 20 10.84 -12.39 -0.09
N GLY A 21 9.74 -12.84 0.52
CA GLY A 21 9.76 -13.73 1.69
C GLY A 21 9.33 -13.05 2.99
N ASP A 22 9.24 -11.73 2.99
CA ASP A 22 8.67 -11.00 4.12
C ASP A 22 7.17 -11.22 4.25
N ASN A 23 6.69 -11.14 5.49
CA ASN A 23 5.26 -11.22 5.79
C ASN A 23 4.55 -9.85 5.70
N PHE A 24 5.34 -8.78 5.62
CA PHE A 24 4.87 -7.40 5.71
C PHE A 24 5.44 -6.54 4.60
N VAL A 25 4.66 -5.52 4.24
CA VAL A 25 4.98 -4.52 3.23
C VAL A 25 5.00 -3.16 3.89
N THR A 26 5.99 -2.35 3.51
CA THR A 26 6.00 -0.93 3.85
C THR A 26 5.26 -0.17 2.75
N ALA A 27 4.18 0.50 3.10
CA ALA A 27 3.43 1.37 2.21
C ALA A 27 3.62 2.82 2.62
N TYR A 28 4.15 3.65 1.72
CA TYR A 28 4.23 5.09 1.87
C TYR A 28 2.91 5.69 1.37
N CYS A 29 2.23 6.45 2.20
CA CYS A 29 0.90 6.93 1.89
C CYS A 29 0.59 8.30 2.48
N GLU A 30 -0.43 8.93 1.90
CA GLU A 30 -1.09 10.11 2.43
C GLU A 30 -2.41 9.69 3.08
N ILE A 31 -2.58 10.06 4.36
CA ILE A 31 -3.86 10.02 5.04
C ILE A 31 -4.53 11.37 4.80
N ILE A 32 -5.66 11.37 4.09
CA ILE A 32 -6.41 12.59 3.78
C ILE A 32 -7.57 12.71 4.76
N MET A 33 -7.51 13.74 5.59
CA MET A 33 -8.54 14.16 6.53
C MET A 33 -9.17 15.48 6.05
N PRO A 34 -10.35 15.88 6.56
CA PRO A 34 -11.04 17.09 6.09
C PRO A 34 -10.17 18.36 6.15
N ASP A 35 -9.33 18.48 7.17
CA ASP A 35 -8.56 19.70 7.46
C ASP A 35 -7.06 19.55 7.23
N GLU A 36 -6.57 18.32 7.00
CA GLU A 36 -5.14 18.05 6.87
C GLU A 36 -4.84 16.82 6.01
N THR A 37 -3.62 16.77 5.49
CA THR A 37 -3.05 15.58 4.84
C THR A 37 -1.76 15.20 5.56
N ILE A 38 -1.70 13.97 6.04
CA ILE A 38 -0.54 13.45 6.76
C ILE A 38 0.21 12.48 5.84
N ASN A 39 1.47 12.82 5.55
CA ASN A 39 2.40 11.88 4.93
C ASN A 39 2.88 10.90 5.99
N THR A 40 2.74 9.60 5.73
CA THR A 40 3.11 8.56 6.70
C THR A 40 3.51 7.27 6.01
N GLN A 41 4.02 6.33 6.80
CA GLN A 41 4.28 4.95 6.39
C GLN A 41 3.41 3.99 7.20
N LEU A 42 2.82 3.02 6.51
CA LEU A 42 2.07 1.91 7.10
C LEU A 42 2.84 0.61 6.92
N ILE A 43 2.95 -0.18 7.99
CA ILE A 43 3.38 -1.58 7.89
C ILE A 43 2.11 -2.46 7.83
N ILE A 44 1.86 -3.03 6.66
CA ILE A 44 0.67 -3.83 6.34
C ILE A 44 1.05 -5.26 5.94
N SER A 45 0.08 -6.18 5.97
CA SER A 45 0.31 -7.54 5.47
C SER A 45 0.26 -7.59 3.95
N HIS A 46 0.93 -8.57 3.33
CA HIS A 46 0.77 -8.84 1.89
C HIS A 46 -0.70 -9.08 1.49
N SER A 47 -1.48 -9.72 2.35
CA SER A 47 -2.91 -9.93 2.12
C SER A 47 -3.69 -8.60 2.04
N ASP A 48 -3.31 -7.61 2.83
CA ASP A 48 -3.92 -6.28 2.77
C ASP A 48 -3.49 -5.50 1.53
N LEU A 49 -2.21 -5.59 1.13
CA LEU A 49 -1.74 -5.06 -0.15
C LEU A 49 -2.54 -5.65 -1.32
N ASN A 50 -2.71 -6.97 -1.35
CA ASN A 50 -3.48 -7.64 -2.40
C ASN A 50 -4.94 -7.18 -2.44
N ARG A 51 -5.54 -6.89 -1.28
CA ARG A 51 -6.90 -6.33 -1.20
C ARG A 51 -6.97 -4.90 -1.71
N ILE A 52 -5.93 -4.10 -1.46
CA ILE A 52 -5.79 -2.75 -2.04
C ILE A 52 -5.76 -2.86 -3.57
N ILE A 53 -4.85 -3.66 -4.12
CA ILE A 53 -4.70 -3.87 -5.57
C ILE A 53 -6.02 -4.38 -6.18
N ALA A 54 -6.64 -5.38 -5.57
CA ALA A 54 -7.90 -5.94 -6.06
C ALA A 54 -9.03 -4.91 -6.11
N LYS A 55 -9.12 -4.01 -5.11
CA LYS A 55 -10.10 -2.93 -5.09
C LYS A 55 -9.86 -1.93 -6.22
N ILE A 56 -8.60 -1.58 -6.47
CA ILE A 56 -8.20 -0.69 -7.55
C ILE A 56 -8.54 -1.30 -8.91
N VAL A 57 -8.22 -2.58 -9.11
CA VAL A 57 -8.57 -3.30 -10.35
C VAL A 57 -10.08 -3.36 -10.54
N ALA A 58 -10.85 -3.57 -9.47
CA ALA A 58 -12.32 -3.54 -9.52
C ALA A 58 -12.90 -2.16 -9.85
N MET A 59 -12.15 -1.07 -9.64
CA MET A 59 -12.52 0.29 -10.07
C MET A 59 -12.25 0.53 -11.57
N GLY A 60 -11.59 -0.41 -12.26
CA GLY A 60 -11.32 -0.35 -13.70
C GLY A 60 -9.89 0.03 -14.07
N HIS A 61 -8.98 0.16 -13.09
CA HIS A 61 -7.57 0.45 -13.36
C HIS A 61 -6.80 -0.84 -13.66
N GLU A 62 -5.91 -0.81 -14.65
CA GLU A 62 -5.05 -1.95 -14.96
C GLU A 62 -3.77 -1.91 -14.13
N PHE A 63 -3.37 -3.06 -13.60
CA PHE A 63 -2.13 -3.21 -12.86
C PHE A 63 -1.02 -3.73 -13.78
N ASN A 64 -0.01 -2.91 -14.05
CA ASN A 64 1.12 -3.31 -14.89
C ASN A 64 2.33 -3.70 -14.05
N ILE A 65 2.61 -5.01 -14.00
CA ILE A 65 3.72 -5.60 -13.26
C ILE A 65 5.10 -5.29 -13.84
N ASP A 66 5.17 -4.97 -15.13
CA ASP A 66 6.44 -4.67 -15.81
C ASP A 66 7.02 -3.31 -15.36
N ASN A 67 6.20 -2.49 -14.72
CA ASN A 67 6.59 -1.18 -14.19
C ASN A 67 7.08 -1.24 -12.72
N MET A 68 7.26 -2.44 -12.17
CA MET A 68 7.86 -2.62 -10.85
C MET A 68 9.39 -2.60 -10.92
N SER A 69 10.03 -1.90 -9.99
CA SER A 69 11.46 -2.03 -9.77
C SER A 69 11.75 -3.29 -8.98
N ARG A 70 12.75 -4.04 -9.41
CA ARG A 70 13.25 -5.24 -8.73
C ARG A 70 14.76 -5.13 -8.56
N LEU A 71 15.23 -5.37 -7.35
CA LEU A 71 16.65 -5.47 -7.05
C LEU A 71 16.93 -6.88 -6.55
N ASP A 72 17.51 -7.69 -7.42
CA ASP A 72 17.83 -9.08 -7.13
C ASP A 72 19.18 -9.15 -6.39
N PHE A 73 19.17 -9.82 -5.25
CA PHE A 73 20.37 -10.22 -4.55
C PHE A 73 20.79 -11.62 -5.03
N GLN A 74 22.10 -11.83 -5.15
CA GLN A 74 22.68 -13.07 -5.66
C GLN A 74 22.42 -14.30 -4.76
N ASP A 75 21.77 -14.11 -3.61
CA ASP A 75 21.33 -15.16 -2.70
C ASP A 75 19.88 -15.61 -2.93
N GLY A 76 19.19 -15.03 -3.93
CA GLY A 76 17.82 -15.36 -4.29
C GLY A 76 16.76 -14.54 -3.56
N THR A 77 17.15 -13.51 -2.79
CA THR A 77 16.24 -12.49 -2.29
C THR A 77 16.07 -11.37 -3.32
N GLU A 78 14.89 -10.77 -3.41
CA GLU A 78 14.61 -9.62 -4.27
C GLU A 78 13.95 -8.51 -3.43
N ILE A 79 14.38 -7.26 -3.59
CA ILE A 79 13.59 -6.11 -3.14
C ILE A 79 12.67 -5.69 -4.28
N ILE A 80 11.37 -5.68 -3.99
CA ILE A 80 10.35 -5.16 -4.87
C ILE A 80 9.97 -3.75 -4.40
N ASP A 81 10.03 -2.79 -5.31
CA ASP A 81 9.65 -1.41 -5.06
C ASP A 81 8.88 -0.84 -6.25
N TYR A 82 7.72 -0.22 -5.98
CA TYR A 82 6.98 0.46 -7.03
C TYR A 82 6.07 1.56 -6.51
N LYS A 83 5.87 2.55 -7.40
CA LYS A 83 4.91 3.62 -7.21
C LYS A 83 3.58 3.28 -7.86
N PHE A 84 2.49 3.65 -7.20
CA PHE A 84 1.13 3.35 -7.66
C PHE A 84 0.79 4.05 -8.97
N ASP A 85 1.24 5.30 -9.15
CA ASP A 85 1.10 6.04 -10.40
C ASP A 85 1.84 5.38 -11.57
N ASN A 86 2.99 4.75 -11.32
CA ASN A 86 3.74 4.01 -12.35
C ASN A 86 3.02 2.72 -12.78
N VAL A 87 2.43 1.97 -11.85
CA VAL A 87 1.83 0.65 -12.13
C VAL A 87 0.36 0.74 -12.52
N PHE A 88 -0.35 1.80 -12.14
CA PHE A 88 -1.77 2.02 -12.50
C PHE A 88 -1.98 3.21 -13.46
N GLY A 89 -0.94 4.00 -13.75
CA GLY A 89 -1.00 5.15 -14.64
C GLY A 89 -1.58 6.43 -14.03
N GLU A 90 -2.11 6.38 -12.81
CA GLU A 90 -2.70 7.53 -12.12
C GLU A 90 -2.64 7.43 -10.59
N ASN A 91 -2.87 8.56 -9.93
CA ASN A 91 -2.99 8.63 -8.48
C ASN A 91 -4.36 8.12 -8.05
N ILE A 92 -4.39 7.07 -7.24
CA ILE A 92 -5.65 6.45 -6.80
C ILE A 92 -5.87 6.68 -5.31
N VAL A 93 -7.07 7.15 -4.98
CA VAL A 93 -7.50 7.40 -3.61
C VAL A 93 -8.51 6.33 -3.19
N LEU A 94 -8.20 5.60 -2.13
CA LEU A 94 -9.03 4.55 -1.58
C LEU A 94 -9.95 5.12 -0.50
N GLU A 95 -11.26 4.98 -0.72
CA GLU A 95 -12.29 5.37 0.26
C GLU A 95 -12.88 4.14 0.94
N ASN A 96 -13.24 4.22 2.22
CA ASN A 96 -13.89 3.13 2.97
C ASN A 96 -13.12 1.79 2.89
N PHE A 97 -11.79 1.82 3.02
CA PHE A 97 -10.97 0.61 3.07
C PHE A 97 -10.73 0.17 4.51
N GLN A 98 -10.91 -1.13 4.78
CA GLN A 98 -10.65 -1.72 6.10
C GLN A 98 -9.58 -2.79 5.99
N PHE A 99 -8.49 -2.64 6.75
CA PHE A 99 -7.42 -3.62 6.86
C PHE A 99 -7.90 -4.87 7.62
N ASN A 100 -7.52 -6.06 7.15
CA ASN A 100 -7.86 -7.34 7.77
C ASN A 100 -7.09 -7.54 9.07
N GLN A 101 -5.86 -7.04 9.13
CA GLN A 101 -5.04 -7.05 10.34
C GLN A 101 -4.90 -5.63 10.88
N ALA A 102 -4.64 -5.52 12.19
CA ALA A 102 -4.28 -4.24 12.77
C ALA A 102 -3.00 -3.75 12.07
N ILE A 103 -3.04 -2.51 11.55
CA ILE A 103 -1.87 -1.81 11.03
C ILE A 103 -0.80 -1.89 12.12
N LYS A 104 0.33 -2.54 11.82
CA LYS A 104 1.30 -2.87 12.87
C LYS A 104 2.06 -1.64 13.34
N GLN A 105 2.25 -0.65 12.46
CA GLN A 105 2.93 0.58 12.80
C GLN A 105 2.54 1.69 11.82
N ILE A 106 2.36 2.90 12.36
CA ILE A 106 2.26 4.16 11.61
C ILE A 106 3.48 4.98 11.99
N ARG A 107 4.25 5.45 11.01
CA ARG A 107 5.41 6.32 11.24
C ARG A 107 5.18 7.66 10.55
N ALA A 108 5.13 8.74 11.33
CA ALA A 108 5.00 10.12 10.84
C ALA A 108 6.36 10.81 10.85
#